data_AF-A0A938MD91-F1
#
_entry.id   AF-A0A938MD91-F1
#
_cell.length_a   1.000
_cell.length_b   1.000
_cell.length_c   1.000
_cell.angle_alpha   90.00
_cell.angle_beta   90.00
_cell.angle_gamma   90.00
#
_symmetry.space_group_name_H-M   'P 1'
#
loop_
_entity.id
_entity.type
_entity.pdbx_description
1 polymer ?
#
loop_
_entity_poly.entity_id
_entity_poly.type
_entity_poly.pdbx_seq_one_letter_code
_entity_poly.pdbx_strand_id
1 'polypeptide(L)'
;MKYLGPRISIRLFVGFFVVLLIFAFVALVTLNSLQKMQEATGEIRELQKGLEAGFKMAADAHKLSVHQAYLTWTEDHSHVERFRSSLEQMNQFKERLRAEIATDEERVWMRRLDRATSEFANVFFTELVPAVRRHDEEKVESINRRSAELLDEITELCKKLSLGFEREIYEATGRAIRVGQNALRQTVGLFGFAVLVAIIAAFYLARSILDPVGELIRGTETISGGDLAHTIRVGRTDEFGQLADSFNRMTRELRSHQQQLIQAEKMASVGRLAAGVAHEINNPIGVILGYVKVMLAGKKPGDPQYEDLKTIEEEALQCKRIVQDLLDLSRPMKMDTEVFDLREVISDVVDRAEKQEPFGKVSVDVQLSSTPIQVTADRARLRQVVM
;
A
#
# COMPACT_ATOMS: atom_id res chain seq x y z
N MET A 1 -2.63 11.72 -2.29
CA MET A 1 -2.65 10.97 -1.01
C MET A 1 -3.51 11.60 0.11
N LYS A 2 -4.16 12.78 -0.06
CA LYS A 2 -4.93 13.46 1.00
C LYS A 2 -6.29 12.83 1.38
N TYR A 3 -6.74 11.77 0.71
CA TYR A 3 -8.11 11.24 0.85
C TYR A 3 -8.21 9.81 1.37
N LEU A 4 -7.09 9.11 1.58
CA LEU A 4 -7.09 7.81 2.26
C LEU A 4 -6.82 8.04 3.74
N GLY A 5 -7.73 7.62 4.61
CA GLY A 5 -7.48 7.73 6.04
C GLY A 5 -6.30 6.86 6.50
N PRO A 6 -5.80 7.13 7.71
CA PRO A 6 -4.49 6.68 8.16
C PRO A 6 -4.31 5.15 8.11
N ARG A 7 -5.33 4.36 8.41
CA ARG A 7 -5.20 2.89 8.51
C ARG A 7 -5.10 2.21 7.14
N ILE A 8 -5.93 2.60 6.17
CA ILE A 8 -5.82 2.08 4.79
C ILE A 8 -4.51 2.52 4.15
N SER A 9 -4.13 3.80 4.32
CA SER A 9 -2.89 4.34 3.77
C SER A 9 -1.66 3.58 4.29
N ILE A 10 -1.61 3.29 5.60
CA ILE A 10 -0.55 2.47 6.21
C ILE A 10 -0.53 1.06 5.62
N ARG A 11 -1.67 0.37 5.50
CA ARG A 11 -1.70 -0.99 4.93
C ARG A 11 -1.21 -1.04 3.49
N LEU A 12 -1.63 -0.08 2.66
CA LEU A 12 -1.15 0.05 1.28
C LEU A 12 0.35 0.32 1.25
N PHE A 13 0.81 1.30 2.02
CA PHE A 13 2.22 1.66 2.09
C PHE A 13 3.08 0.47 2.53
N VAL A 14 2.69 -0.24 3.59
CA VAL A 14 3.40 -1.43 4.08
C VAL A 14 3.43 -2.52 3.00
N GLY A 15 2.31 -2.80 2.32
CA GLY A 15 2.26 -3.79 1.25
C GLY A 15 3.20 -3.46 0.09
N PHE A 16 3.15 -2.23 -0.43
CA PHE A 16 4.05 -1.78 -1.49
C PHE A 16 5.51 -1.73 -1.05
N PHE A 17 5.76 -1.29 0.19
CA PHE A 17 7.11 -1.19 0.74
C PHE A 17 7.77 -2.57 0.90
N VAL A 18 7.02 -3.58 1.36
CA VAL A 18 7.51 -4.96 1.44
C VAL A 18 7.87 -5.50 0.05
N VAL A 19 7.01 -5.29 -0.96
CA VAL A 19 7.30 -5.71 -2.34
C VAL A 19 8.55 -5.00 -2.86
N LEU A 20 8.67 -3.69 -2.65
CA LEU A 20 9.82 -2.89 -3.09
C LEU A 20 11.12 -3.32 -2.41
N LEU A 21 11.10 -3.62 -1.10
CA LEU A 21 12.25 -4.15 -0.38
C LEU A 21 12.70 -5.51 -0.93
N ILE A 22 11.75 -6.39 -1.29
CA ILE A 22 12.09 -7.68 -1.90
C ILE A 22 12.76 -7.45 -3.25
N PHE A 23 12.21 -6.60 -4.12
CA PHE A 23 12.84 -6.28 -5.41
C PHE A 23 14.23 -5.64 -5.26
N ALA A 24 14.41 -4.74 -4.28
CA ALA A 24 15.71 -4.15 -3.97
C ALA A 24 16.70 -5.22 -3.50
N PHE A 25 16.27 -6.17 -2.68
CA PHE A 25 17.09 -7.30 -2.26
C PHE A 25 17.48 -8.21 -3.44
N VAL A 26 16.54 -8.54 -4.34
CA VAL A 26 16.84 -9.31 -5.56
C VAL A 26 17.86 -8.57 -6.43
N ALA A 27 17.71 -7.25 -6.60
CA ALA A 27 18.66 -6.43 -7.34
C ALA A 27 20.06 -6.46 -6.71
N LEU A 28 20.15 -6.33 -5.39
CA LEU A 28 21.42 -6.40 -4.66
C LEU A 28 22.12 -7.75 -4.84
N VAL A 29 21.39 -8.86 -4.72
CA VAL A 29 21.94 -10.21 -4.93
C VAL A 29 22.39 -10.39 -6.39
N THR A 30 21.64 -9.84 -7.34
CA THR A 30 21.98 -9.90 -8.77
C THR A 30 23.29 -9.14 -9.06
N LEU A 31 23.43 -7.94 -8.50
CA LEU A 31 24.66 -7.13 -8.62
C LEU A 31 25.87 -7.86 -8.02
N ASN A 32 25.73 -8.41 -6.81
CA ASN A 32 26.79 -9.20 -6.17
C ASN A 32 27.18 -10.43 -7.00
N SER A 33 26.19 -11.09 -7.62
CA SER A 33 26.44 -12.24 -8.49
C SER A 33 27.16 -11.85 -9.78
N LEU A 34 26.81 -10.69 -10.36
CA LEU A 34 27.49 -10.14 -11.53
C LEU A 34 28.94 -9.80 -11.21
N GLN A 35 29.22 -9.23 -10.04
CA GLN A 35 30.59 -8.92 -9.60
C GLN A 35 31.45 -10.18 -9.49
N LYS A 36 30.94 -11.24 -8.84
CA LYS A 36 31.65 -12.54 -8.76
C LYS A 36 31.93 -13.15 -10.13
N MET A 37 31.01 -12.96 -11.08
CA MET A 37 31.20 -13.43 -12.45
C MET A 37 32.30 -12.61 -13.16
N GLN A 38 32.33 -11.29 -12.95
CA GLN A 38 33.40 -10.43 -13.48
C GLN A 38 34.77 -10.78 -12.90
N GLU A 39 34.86 -11.07 -11.61
CA GLU A 39 36.10 -11.54 -10.96
C GLU A 39 36.58 -12.87 -11.58
N ALA A 40 35.69 -13.86 -11.71
CA ALA A 40 36.03 -15.17 -12.28
C ALA A 40 36.46 -15.09 -13.77
N THR A 41 35.84 -14.19 -14.54
CA THR A 41 36.24 -13.93 -15.94
C THR A 41 37.54 -13.13 -16.05
N GLY A 42 37.82 -12.26 -15.07
CA GLY A 42 39.08 -11.55 -14.95
C GLY A 42 40.26 -12.51 -14.71
N GLU A 43 40.10 -13.48 -13.80
CA GLU A 43 41.11 -14.52 -13.53
C GLU A 43 41.48 -15.29 -14.81
N ILE A 44 40.47 -15.74 -15.58
CA ILE A 44 40.69 -16.44 -16.86
C ILE A 44 41.49 -15.57 -17.84
N ARG A 45 41.19 -14.28 -17.89
CA ARG A 45 41.85 -13.34 -18.81
C ARG A 45 43.33 -13.17 -18.47
N GLU A 46 43.70 -13.11 -17.19
CA GLU A 46 45.11 -13.03 -16.78
C GLU A 46 45.84 -14.34 -17.10
N LEU A 47 45.24 -15.50 -16.80
CA LEU A 47 45.82 -16.80 -17.17
C LEU A 47 46.02 -16.95 -18.68
N GLN A 48 45.08 -16.45 -19.51
CA GLN A 48 45.23 -16.42 -20.97
C GLN A 48 46.44 -15.59 -21.43
N LYS A 49 46.73 -14.46 -20.77
CA LYS A 49 47.94 -13.68 -21.08
C LYS A 49 49.22 -14.44 -20.71
N GLY A 50 49.21 -15.16 -19.58
CA GLY A 50 50.31 -16.04 -19.18
C GLY A 50 50.57 -17.14 -20.21
N LEU A 51 49.51 -17.81 -20.66
CA LEU A 51 49.58 -18.82 -21.74
C LEU A 51 50.15 -18.24 -23.04
N GLU A 52 49.67 -17.06 -23.46
CA GLU A 52 50.16 -16.37 -24.67
C GLU A 52 51.66 -16.04 -24.56
N ALA A 53 52.11 -15.57 -23.39
CA ALA A 53 53.52 -15.32 -23.12
C ALA A 53 54.36 -16.60 -23.22
N GLY A 54 53.86 -17.73 -22.71
CA GLY A 54 54.52 -19.04 -22.82
C GLY A 54 54.72 -19.48 -24.27
N PHE A 55 53.70 -19.35 -25.11
CA PHE A 55 53.81 -19.65 -26.55
C PHE A 55 54.78 -18.71 -27.28
N LYS A 56 54.77 -17.41 -26.97
CA LYS A 56 55.72 -16.46 -27.56
C LYS A 56 57.16 -16.77 -27.16
N MET A 57 57.39 -17.19 -25.92
CA MET A 57 58.72 -17.65 -25.48
C MET A 57 59.18 -18.91 -26.20
N ALA A 58 58.29 -19.87 -26.44
CA ALA A 58 58.63 -21.05 -27.25
C ALA A 58 59.01 -20.65 -28.69
N ALA A 59 58.28 -19.71 -29.29
CA ALA A 59 58.61 -19.17 -30.61
C ALA A 59 59.96 -18.44 -30.64
N ASP A 60 60.26 -17.64 -29.60
CA ASP A 60 61.55 -16.94 -29.50
C ASP A 60 62.71 -17.91 -29.25
N ALA A 61 62.51 -18.96 -28.44
CA ALA A 61 63.49 -20.04 -28.29
C ALA A 61 63.82 -20.69 -29.65
N HIS A 62 62.81 -20.94 -30.49
CA HIS A 62 63.03 -21.42 -31.85
C HIS A 62 63.82 -20.42 -32.71
N LYS A 63 63.50 -19.11 -32.65
CA LYS A 63 64.28 -18.07 -33.37
C LYS A 63 65.74 -18.03 -32.93
N LEU A 64 66.03 -18.25 -31.65
CA LEU A 64 67.40 -18.33 -31.16
C LEU A 64 68.18 -19.46 -31.85
N SER A 65 67.57 -20.65 -31.98
CA SER A 65 68.15 -21.76 -32.73
C SER A 65 68.39 -21.41 -34.19
N VAL A 66 67.43 -20.74 -34.83
CA VAL A 66 67.53 -20.33 -36.24
C VAL A 66 68.69 -19.36 -36.42
N HIS A 67 68.79 -18.32 -35.59
CA HIS A 67 69.88 -17.35 -35.67
C HIS A 67 71.25 -17.96 -35.37
N GLN A 68 71.31 -18.95 -34.48
CA GLN A 68 72.52 -19.74 -34.27
C GLN A 68 72.92 -20.52 -35.53
N ALA A 69 71.98 -21.27 -36.12
CA ALA A 69 72.24 -22.07 -37.31
C ALA A 69 72.71 -21.21 -38.51
N TYR A 70 72.05 -20.07 -38.74
CA TYR A 70 72.47 -19.13 -39.80
C TYR A 70 73.87 -18.56 -39.53
N LEU A 71 74.16 -18.12 -38.31
CA LEU A 71 75.51 -17.66 -37.97
C LEU A 71 76.56 -18.75 -38.25
N THR A 72 76.26 -20.02 -37.97
CA THR A 72 77.21 -21.11 -38.18
C THR A 72 77.36 -21.55 -39.64
N TRP A 73 76.31 -21.43 -40.45
CA TRP A 73 76.35 -21.88 -41.86
C TRP A 73 76.75 -20.78 -42.84
N THR A 74 76.39 -19.53 -42.56
CA THR A 74 76.63 -18.41 -43.47
C THR A 74 77.68 -17.43 -42.97
N GLU A 75 78.13 -17.57 -41.72
CA GLU A 75 79.03 -16.64 -41.02
C GLU A 75 78.52 -15.18 -40.99
N ASP A 76 77.23 -14.98 -41.26
CA ASP A 76 76.62 -13.65 -41.22
C ASP A 76 76.43 -13.19 -39.77
N HIS A 77 77.35 -12.35 -39.32
CA HIS A 77 77.32 -11.77 -37.97
C HIS A 77 76.11 -10.86 -37.69
N SER A 78 75.31 -10.47 -38.69
CA SER A 78 74.04 -9.76 -38.45
C SER A 78 73.08 -10.57 -37.57
N HIS A 79 73.20 -11.91 -37.59
CA HIS A 79 72.42 -12.82 -36.78
C HIS A 79 72.75 -12.76 -35.28
N VAL A 80 73.92 -12.22 -34.90
CA VAL A 80 74.27 -11.99 -33.48
C VAL A 80 73.33 -10.95 -32.86
N GLU A 81 73.00 -9.89 -33.59
CA GLU A 81 72.07 -8.85 -33.11
C GLU A 81 70.62 -9.37 -33.08
N ARG A 82 70.22 -10.14 -34.09
CA ARG A 82 68.89 -10.76 -34.14
C ARG A 82 68.69 -11.78 -33.02
N PHE A 83 69.73 -12.55 -32.69
CA PHE A 83 69.76 -13.44 -31.52
C PHE A 83 69.58 -12.64 -30.23
N ARG A 84 70.33 -11.55 -30.05
CA ARG A 84 70.21 -10.68 -28.88
C ARG A 84 68.80 -10.14 -28.72
N SER A 85 68.20 -9.63 -29.80
CA SER A 85 66.83 -9.12 -29.79
C SER A 85 65.81 -10.20 -29.42
N SER A 86 65.95 -11.41 -29.96
CA SER A 86 65.06 -12.54 -29.61
C SER A 86 65.22 -12.96 -28.14
N LEU A 87 66.45 -12.96 -27.61
CA LEU A 87 66.73 -13.25 -26.21
C LEU A 87 66.14 -12.19 -25.28
N GLU A 88 66.20 -10.92 -25.68
CA GLU A 88 65.59 -9.82 -24.93
C GLU A 88 64.07 -9.93 -24.89
N GLN A 89 63.42 -10.22 -26.02
CA GLN A 89 61.97 -10.48 -26.08
C GLN A 89 61.57 -11.65 -25.17
N MET A 90 62.31 -12.76 -25.23
CA MET A 90 62.09 -13.92 -24.38
C MET A 90 62.20 -13.56 -22.89
N ASN A 91 63.21 -12.77 -22.50
CA ASN A 91 63.36 -12.31 -21.12
C ASN A 91 62.22 -11.38 -20.67
N GLN A 92 61.71 -10.51 -21.54
CA GLN A 92 60.54 -9.68 -21.22
C GLN A 92 59.26 -10.50 -21.00
N PHE A 93 59.08 -11.60 -21.74
CA PHE A 93 57.96 -12.51 -21.49
C PHE A 93 58.17 -13.32 -20.21
N LYS A 94 59.40 -13.77 -19.94
CA LYS A 94 59.76 -14.45 -18.69
C LYS A 94 59.40 -13.62 -17.45
N GLU A 95 59.75 -12.34 -17.42
CA GLU A 95 59.41 -11.46 -16.29
C GLU A 95 57.89 -11.31 -16.10
N ARG A 96 57.13 -11.21 -17.19
CA ARG A 96 55.66 -11.17 -17.12
C ARG A 96 55.08 -12.46 -16.55
N LEU A 97 55.60 -13.61 -16.98
CA LEU A 97 55.19 -14.92 -16.51
C LEU A 97 55.46 -15.13 -15.02
N ARG A 98 56.55 -14.57 -14.47
CA ARG A 98 56.87 -14.72 -13.03
C ARG A 98 55.75 -14.25 -12.11
N ALA A 99 54.99 -13.23 -12.51
CA ALA A 99 53.89 -12.70 -11.72
C ALA A 99 52.67 -13.65 -11.68
N GLU A 100 52.53 -14.51 -12.69
CA GLU A 100 51.36 -15.37 -12.89
C GLU A 100 51.61 -16.82 -12.45
N ILE A 101 52.83 -17.18 -12.04
CA ILE A 101 53.14 -18.53 -11.59
C ILE A 101 52.46 -18.80 -10.25
N ALA A 102 51.51 -19.74 -10.26
CA ALA A 102 50.77 -20.14 -9.07
C ALA A 102 51.44 -21.33 -8.36
N THR A 103 51.88 -22.34 -9.11
CA THR A 103 52.25 -23.64 -8.52
C THR A 103 53.73 -23.77 -8.17
N ASP A 104 54.03 -24.67 -7.22
CA ASP A 104 55.42 -24.99 -6.85
C ASP A 104 56.18 -25.64 -8.03
N GLU A 105 55.50 -26.45 -8.84
CA GLU A 105 56.07 -27.09 -10.05
C GLU A 105 56.47 -26.05 -11.11
N GLU A 106 55.58 -25.10 -11.42
CA GLU A 106 55.86 -24.04 -12.38
C GLU A 106 57.02 -23.14 -11.90
N ARG A 107 57.14 -22.87 -10.59
CA ARG A 107 58.30 -22.16 -10.04
C ARG A 107 59.60 -22.94 -10.25
N VAL A 108 59.56 -24.27 -10.17
CA VAL A 108 60.72 -25.11 -10.48
C VAL A 108 61.06 -25.04 -11.97
N TRP A 109 60.06 -25.18 -12.86
CA TRP A 109 60.28 -25.08 -14.31
C TRP A 109 60.81 -23.71 -14.72
N MET A 110 60.28 -22.64 -14.14
CA MET A 110 60.73 -21.27 -14.40
C MET A 110 62.20 -21.06 -14.00
N ARG A 111 62.61 -21.55 -12.83
CA ARG A 111 64.03 -21.47 -12.40
C ARG A 111 64.95 -22.27 -13.32
N ARG A 112 64.52 -23.44 -13.79
CA ARG A 112 65.28 -24.23 -14.76
C ARG A 112 65.37 -23.52 -16.10
N LEU A 113 64.28 -22.89 -16.55
CA LEU A 113 64.23 -22.14 -17.78
C LEU A 113 65.15 -20.91 -17.71
N ASP A 114 65.15 -20.19 -16.59
CA ASP A 114 66.10 -19.11 -16.30
C ASP A 114 67.55 -19.57 -16.42
N ARG A 115 67.88 -20.72 -15.84
CA ARG A 115 69.23 -21.29 -15.90
C ARG A 115 69.60 -21.68 -17.34
N ALA A 116 68.77 -22.47 -18.01
CA ALA A 116 69.05 -22.98 -19.36
C ALA A 116 69.17 -21.84 -20.38
N THR A 117 68.29 -20.83 -20.31
CA THR A 117 68.37 -19.63 -21.18
C THR A 117 69.63 -18.82 -20.95
N SER A 118 70.04 -18.63 -19.69
CA SER A 118 71.26 -17.89 -19.35
C SER A 118 72.51 -18.65 -19.81
N GLU A 119 72.54 -19.97 -19.62
CA GLU A 119 73.63 -20.81 -20.07
C GLU A 119 73.73 -20.82 -21.60
N PHE A 120 72.61 -20.98 -22.29
CA PHE A 120 72.55 -20.96 -23.75
C PHE A 120 73.04 -19.62 -24.32
N ALA A 121 72.62 -18.50 -23.73
CA ALA A 121 73.12 -17.18 -24.10
C ALA A 121 74.63 -17.04 -23.87
N ASN A 122 75.14 -17.54 -22.74
CA ASN A 122 76.57 -17.51 -22.43
C ASN A 122 77.37 -18.34 -23.45
N VAL A 123 76.93 -19.57 -23.75
CA VAL A 123 77.55 -20.43 -24.77
C VAL A 123 77.57 -19.73 -26.14
N PHE A 124 76.46 -19.13 -26.54
CA PHE A 124 76.37 -18.41 -27.82
C PHE A 124 77.37 -17.23 -27.90
N PHE A 125 77.35 -16.32 -26.92
CA PHE A 125 78.16 -15.10 -27.01
C PHE A 125 79.64 -15.31 -26.67
N THR A 126 79.95 -16.19 -25.72
CA THR A 126 81.33 -16.33 -25.19
C THR A 126 82.10 -17.47 -25.85
N GLU A 127 81.42 -18.49 -26.38
CA GLU A 127 82.06 -19.66 -26.98
C GLU A 127 81.84 -19.71 -28.50
N LEU A 128 80.59 -19.65 -28.96
CA LEU A 128 80.24 -19.86 -30.37
C LEU A 128 80.67 -18.70 -31.27
N VAL A 129 80.29 -17.47 -30.94
CA VAL A 129 80.65 -16.29 -31.76
C VAL A 129 82.16 -16.17 -31.96
N PRO A 130 83.03 -16.34 -30.93
CA PRO A 130 84.48 -16.37 -31.12
C PRO A 130 85.02 -17.60 -31.86
N ALA A 131 84.34 -18.75 -31.81
CA ALA A 131 84.74 -19.95 -32.56
C ALA A 131 84.47 -19.79 -34.06
N VAL A 132 83.29 -19.26 -34.43
CA VAL A 132 82.93 -18.93 -35.82
C VAL A 132 83.90 -17.91 -36.40
N ARG A 133 84.24 -16.83 -35.65
CA ARG A 133 85.24 -15.83 -36.09
C ARG A 133 86.65 -16.39 -36.32
N ARG A 134 86.99 -17.51 -35.67
CA ARG A 134 88.29 -18.18 -35.81
C ARG A 134 88.25 -19.33 -36.81
N HIS A 135 87.10 -19.59 -37.45
CA HIS A 135 86.86 -20.72 -38.33
C HIS A 135 87.24 -22.07 -37.69
N ASP A 136 86.97 -22.22 -36.39
CA ASP A 136 87.29 -23.42 -35.60
C ASP A 136 86.12 -24.42 -35.70
N GLU A 137 86.07 -25.18 -36.80
CA GLU A 137 84.94 -26.06 -37.15
C GLU A 137 84.66 -27.15 -36.10
N GLU A 138 85.70 -27.80 -35.57
CA GLU A 138 85.55 -28.83 -34.53
C GLU A 138 84.91 -28.26 -33.27
N LYS A 139 85.34 -27.05 -32.87
CA LYS A 139 84.77 -26.37 -31.71
C LYS A 139 83.35 -25.89 -31.95
N VAL A 140 83.04 -25.38 -33.15
CA VAL A 140 81.68 -24.99 -33.54
C VAL A 140 80.74 -26.19 -33.49
N GLU A 141 81.16 -27.37 -33.98
CA GLU A 141 80.33 -28.58 -33.93
C GLU A 141 80.05 -29.05 -32.49
N SER A 142 81.08 -29.07 -31.64
CA SER A 142 80.95 -29.40 -30.22
C SER A 142 79.99 -28.44 -29.49
N ILE A 143 80.13 -27.13 -29.74
CA ILE A 143 79.26 -26.11 -29.15
C ILE A 143 77.82 -26.26 -29.64
N ASN A 144 77.62 -26.48 -30.94
CA ASN A 144 76.28 -26.66 -31.51
C ASN A 144 75.54 -27.84 -30.88
N ARG A 145 76.23 -28.95 -30.59
CA ARG A 145 75.64 -30.10 -29.91
C ARG A 145 75.14 -29.76 -28.51
N ARG A 146 75.97 -29.09 -27.70
CA ARG A 146 75.60 -28.61 -26.36
C ARG A 146 74.47 -27.56 -26.41
N SER A 147 74.54 -26.64 -27.38
CA SER A 147 73.49 -25.66 -27.62
C SER A 147 72.14 -26.32 -27.97
N ALA A 148 72.15 -27.41 -28.75
CA ALA A 148 70.95 -28.15 -29.09
C ALA A 148 70.29 -28.78 -27.85
N GLU A 149 71.08 -29.39 -26.95
CA GLU A 149 70.58 -29.95 -25.68
C GLU A 149 69.93 -28.86 -24.80
N LEU A 150 70.55 -27.68 -24.70
CA LEU A 150 69.99 -26.54 -23.97
C LEU A 150 68.70 -26.01 -24.60
N LEU A 151 68.66 -25.93 -25.95
CA LEU A 151 67.47 -25.51 -26.71
C LEU A 151 66.30 -26.49 -26.54
N ASP A 152 66.57 -27.78 -26.54
CA ASP A 152 65.58 -28.81 -26.28
C ASP A 152 65.03 -28.70 -24.85
N GLU A 153 65.89 -28.49 -23.84
CA GLU A 153 65.44 -28.23 -22.47
C GLU A 153 64.58 -26.95 -22.38
N ILE A 154 65.02 -25.85 -23.01
CA ILE A 154 64.27 -24.59 -23.04
C ILE A 154 62.89 -24.79 -23.67
N THR A 155 62.83 -25.45 -24.82
CA THR A 155 61.58 -25.68 -25.57
C THR A 155 60.62 -26.56 -24.77
N GLU A 156 61.13 -27.63 -24.15
CA GLU A 156 60.35 -28.53 -23.32
C GLU A 156 59.82 -27.83 -22.05
N LEU A 157 60.62 -26.96 -21.42
CA LEU A 157 60.18 -26.16 -20.28
C LEU A 157 59.11 -25.12 -20.64
N CYS A 158 59.28 -24.42 -21.78
CA CYS A 158 58.24 -23.53 -22.30
C CYS A 158 56.93 -24.28 -22.57
N LYS A 159 57.01 -25.48 -23.15
CA LYS A 159 55.84 -26.35 -23.39
C LYS A 159 55.17 -26.78 -22.08
N LYS A 160 55.95 -27.20 -21.07
CA LYS A 160 55.41 -27.57 -19.75
C LYS A 160 54.70 -26.41 -19.07
N LEU A 161 55.29 -25.21 -19.10
CA LEU A 161 54.65 -24.00 -18.58
C LEU A 161 53.34 -23.71 -19.32
N SER A 162 53.33 -23.72 -20.66
CA SER A 162 52.10 -23.50 -21.43
C SER A 162 51.02 -24.54 -21.11
N LEU A 163 51.36 -25.82 -20.97
CA LEU A 163 50.41 -26.86 -20.57
C LEU A 163 49.88 -26.69 -19.14
N GLY A 164 50.70 -26.15 -18.24
CA GLY A 164 50.29 -25.75 -16.88
C GLY A 164 49.19 -24.68 -16.94
N PHE A 165 49.46 -23.57 -17.63
CA PHE A 165 48.47 -22.50 -17.82
C PHE A 165 47.21 -22.97 -18.54
N GLU A 166 47.32 -23.83 -19.56
CA GLU A 166 46.15 -24.38 -20.26
C GLU A 166 45.25 -25.18 -19.30
N ARG A 167 45.85 -25.99 -18.42
CA ARG A 167 45.11 -26.71 -17.37
C ARG A 167 44.43 -25.75 -16.40
N GLU A 168 45.14 -24.72 -15.93
CA GLU A 168 44.58 -23.73 -15.02
C GLU A 168 43.42 -22.95 -15.65
N ILE A 169 43.53 -22.56 -16.92
CA ILE A 169 42.45 -21.91 -17.68
C ILE A 169 41.24 -22.82 -17.78
N TYR A 170 41.43 -24.11 -18.07
CA TYR A 170 40.34 -25.07 -18.15
C TYR A 170 39.60 -25.19 -16.80
N GLU A 171 40.34 -25.30 -15.71
CA GLU A 171 39.77 -25.36 -14.36
C GLU A 171 39.07 -24.04 -13.96
N ALA A 172 39.69 -22.90 -14.24
CA ALA A 172 39.15 -21.57 -13.98
C ALA A 172 37.86 -21.33 -14.79
N THR A 173 37.83 -21.75 -16.06
CA THR A 173 36.63 -21.71 -16.90
C THR A 173 35.51 -22.57 -16.31
N GLY A 174 35.83 -23.79 -15.85
CA GLY A 174 34.87 -24.65 -15.15
C GLY A 174 34.33 -24.00 -13.87
N ARG A 175 35.19 -23.35 -13.07
CA ARG A 175 34.78 -22.57 -11.88
C ARG A 175 33.86 -21.42 -12.26
N ALA A 176 34.23 -20.61 -13.26
CA ALA A 176 33.45 -19.46 -13.72
C ALA A 176 32.07 -19.86 -14.22
N ILE A 177 31.96 -20.94 -14.99
CA ILE A 177 30.67 -21.48 -15.45
C ILE A 177 29.80 -21.90 -14.25
N ARG A 178 30.37 -22.60 -13.26
CA ARG A 178 29.62 -22.99 -12.04
C ARG A 178 29.14 -21.77 -11.24
N VAL A 179 30.00 -20.75 -11.08
CA VAL A 179 29.63 -19.47 -10.45
C VAL A 179 28.47 -18.83 -11.21
N GLY A 180 28.56 -18.78 -12.55
CA GLY A 180 27.50 -18.22 -13.40
C GLY A 180 26.18 -18.99 -13.34
N GLN A 181 26.22 -20.33 -13.34
CA GLN A 181 25.00 -21.16 -13.20
C GLN A 181 24.35 -21.01 -11.82
N ASN A 182 25.15 -20.95 -10.76
CA ASN A 182 24.63 -20.73 -9.40
C ASN A 182 24.02 -19.33 -9.26
N ALA A 183 24.69 -18.31 -9.80
CA ALA A 183 24.17 -16.94 -9.90
C ALA A 183 22.81 -16.92 -10.63
N LEU A 184 22.73 -17.56 -11.80
CA LEU A 184 21.49 -17.62 -12.57
C LEU A 184 20.36 -18.30 -11.81
N ARG A 185 20.61 -19.47 -11.20
CA ARG A 185 19.60 -20.20 -10.40
C ARG A 185 19.12 -19.36 -9.21
N GLN A 186 20.03 -18.69 -8.52
CA GLN A 186 19.69 -17.82 -7.39
C GLN A 186 18.86 -16.61 -7.85
N THR A 187 19.27 -15.92 -8.91
CA THR A 187 18.54 -14.76 -9.46
C THR A 187 17.15 -15.15 -9.94
N VAL A 188 17.02 -16.25 -10.70
CA VAL A 188 15.72 -16.74 -11.18
C VAL A 188 14.83 -17.17 -10.01
N GLY A 189 15.39 -17.89 -9.02
CA GLY A 189 14.64 -18.31 -7.83
C GLY A 189 14.13 -17.14 -6.99
N LEU A 190 14.99 -16.15 -6.72
CA LEU A 190 14.62 -14.94 -5.98
C LEU A 190 13.61 -14.07 -6.74
N PHE A 191 13.78 -13.94 -8.06
CA PHE A 191 12.83 -13.19 -8.89
C PHE A 191 11.46 -13.88 -8.92
N GLY A 192 11.41 -15.21 -9.08
CA GLY A 192 10.17 -15.98 -9.01
C GLY A 192 9.48 -15.83 -7.65
N PHE A 193 10.25 -15.87 -6.56
CA PHE A 193 9.73 -15.61 -5.21
C PHE A 193 9.18 -14.18 -5.05
N ALA A 194 9.89 -13.17 -5.58
CA ALA A 194 9.44 -11.78 -5.55
C ALA A 194 8.10 -11.60 -6.30
N VAL A 195 7.96 -12.22 -7.47
CA VAL A 195 6.71 -12.21 -8.24
C VAL A 195 5.58 -12.89 -7.48
N LEU A 196 5.84 -14.05 -6.84
CA LEU A 196 4.85 -14.74 -6.04
C LEU A 196 4.35 -13.86 -4.88
N VAL A 197 5.26 -13.23 -4.15
CA VAL A 197 4.90 -12.32 -3.05
C VAL A 197 4.12 -11.11 -3.57
N ALA A 198 4.50 -10.56 -4.72
CA ALA A 198 3.77 -9.45 -5.34
C ALA A 198 2.33 -9.84 -5.72
N ILE A 199 2.11 -11.05 -6.26
CA ILE A 199 0.77 -11.56 -6.58
C ILE A 199 -0.06 -11.74 -5.31
N ILE A 200 0.50 -12.32 -4.25
CA ILE A 200 -0.18 -12.51 -2.96
C ILE A 200 -0.55 -11.15 -2.35
N ALA A 201 0.39 -10.20 -2.35
CA ALA A 201 0.18 -8.85 -1.85
C ALA A 201 -0.92 -8.13 -2.67
N ALA A 202 -0.90 -8.25 -4.00
CA ALA A 202 -1.92 -7.68 -4.87
C ALA A 202 -3.31 -8.28 -4.60
N PHE A 203 -3.42 -9.60 -4.44
CA PHE A 203 -4.67 -10.27 -4.10
C PHE A 203 -5.22 -9.85 -2.73
N TYR A 204 -4.34 -9.77 -1.72
CA TYR A 204 -4.70 -9.29 -0.39
C TYR A 204 -5.18 -7.83 -0.43
N LEU A 205 -4.44 -6.95 -1.12
CA LEU A 205 -4.82 -5.54 -1.27
C LEU A 205 -6.15 -5.39 -2.01
N ALA A 206 -6.35 -6.14 -3.09
CA ALA A 206 -7.60 -6.17 -3.86
C ALA A 206 -8.79 -6.51 -2.96
N ARG A 207 -8.75 -7.63 -2.23
CA ARG A 207 -9.83 -7.99 -1.28
C ARG A 207 -9.99 -6.98 -0.15
N SER A 208 -8.89 -6.42 0.35
CA SER A 208 -8.94 -5.46 1.45
C SER A 208 -9.60 -4.11 1.11
N ILE A 209 -9.75 -3.79 -0.18
CA ILE A 209 -10.27 -2.51 -0.69
C ILE A 209 -11.52 -2.70 -1.54
N LEU A 210 -11.49 -3.60 -2.54
CA LEU A 210 -12.60 -3.78 -3.49
C LEU A 210 -13.85 -4.35 -2.81
N ASP A 211 -13.71 -5.30 -1.88
CA ASP A 211 -14.87 -5.92 -1.24
C ASP A 211 -15.67 -4.92 -0.39
N PRO A 212 -15.06 -4.13 0.54
CA PRO A 212 -15.80 -3.10 1.28
C PRO A 212 -16.37 -1.99 0.41
N VAL A 213 -15.66 -1.59 -0.65
CA VAL A 213 -16.17 -0.59 -1.60
C VAL A 213 -17.41 -1.13 -2.32
N GLY A 214 -17.40 -2.40 -2.73
CA GLY A 214 -18.55 -3.04 -3.36
C GLY A 214 -19.74 -3.21 -2.40
N GLU A 215 -19.51 -3.40 -1.10
CA GLU A 215 -20.58 -3.39 -0.09
C GLU A 215 -21.19 -2.00 0.08
N LEU A 216 -20.35 -0.96 0.14
CA LEU A 216 -20.80 0.43 0.24
C LEU A 216 -21.63 0.83 -0.99
N ILE A 217 -21.15 0.53 -2.21
CA ILE A 217 -21.88 0.84 -3.45
C ILE A 217 -23.26 0.18 -3.44
N ARG A 218 -23.33 -1.14 -3.22
CA ARG A 218 -24.61 -1.88 -3.18
C ARG A 218 -25.55 -1.37 -2.09
N GLY A 219 -25.01 -1.05 -0.92
CA GLY A 219 -25.78 -0.46 0.18
C GLY A 219 -26.36 0.90 -0.17
N THR A 220 -25.57 1.76 -0.80
CA THR A 220 -26.03 3.09 -1.24
C THR A 220 -27.06 3.03 -2.37
N GLU A 221 -26.90 2.11 -3.33
CA GLU A 221 -27.90 1.87 -4.38
C GLU A 221 -29.24 1.45 -3.78
N THR A 222 -29.22 0.52 -2.82
CA THR A 222 -30.43 0.05 -2.11
C THR A 222 -31.15 1.19 -1.39
N ILE A 223 -30.41 2.03 -0.68
CA ILE A 223 -30.96 3.20 0.03
C ILE A 223 -31.52 4.22 -0.97
N SER A 224 -30.80 4.49 -2.07
CA SER A 224 -31.26 5.41 -3.11
C SER A 224 -32.51 4.92 -3.85
N GLY A 225 -32.73 3.60 -3.88
CA GLY A 225 -33.94 2.96 -4.40
C GLY A 225 -35.18 3.09 -3.49
N GLY A 226 -35.05 3.75 -2.33
CA GLY A 226 -36.15 4.06 -1.42
C GLY A 226 -36.21 3.20 -0.15
N ASP A 227 -35.37 2.17 -0.02
CA ASP A 227 -35.29 1.39 1.22
C ASP A 227 -34.39 2.08 2.26
N LEU A 228 -34.96 3.07 2.95
CA LEU A 228 -34.31 3.75 4.06
C LEU A 228 -34.23 2.90 5.34
N ALA A 229 -34.74 1.66 5.35
CA ALA A 229 -34.54 0.73 6.47
C ALA A 229 -33.24 -0.08 6.32
N HIS A 230 -32.65 -0.11 5.13
CA HIS A 230 -31.41 -0.80 4.87
C HIS A 230 -30.24 -0.22 5.69
N THR A 231 -29.38 -1.11 6.21
CA THR A 231 -28.17 -0.74 6.94
C THR A 231 -26.94 -1.36 6.29
N ILE A 232 -25.96 -0.53 5.94
CA ILE A 232 -24.70 -1.00 5.39
C ILE A 232 -23.86 -1.57 6.53
N ARG A 233 -23.53 -2.86 6.48
CA ARG A 233 -22.74 -3.54 7.51
C ARG A 233 -21.35 -3.88 7.00
N VAL A 234 -20.41 -2.96 7.21
CA VAL A 234 -19.00 -3.22 6.99
C VAL A 234 -18.40 -3.64 8.34
N GLY A 235 -18.07 -4.92 8.51
CA GLY A 235 -17.54 -5.50 9.76
C GLY A 235 -16.09 -5.06 10.08
N ARG A 236 -15.76 -3.78 9.94
CA ARG A 236 -14.42 -3.22 10.08
C ARG A 236 -14.44 -1.95 10.93
N THR A 237 -13.36 -1.70 11.66
CA THR A 237 -13.18 -0.50 12.49
C THR A 237 -12.25 0.54 11.84
N ASP A 238 -12.03 0.43 10.53
CA ASP A 238 -11.21 1.37 9.76
C ASP A 238 -12.08 2.41 9.05
N GLU A 239 -11.50 3.16 8.12
CA GLU A 239 -12.19 4.25 7.43
C GLU A 239 -13.45 3.78 6.69
N PHE A 240 -13.47 2.54 6.18
CA PHE A 240 -14.66 1.99 5.53
C PHE A 240 -15.80 1.76 6.53
N GLY A 241 -15.47 1.30 7.75
CA GLY A 241 -16.45 1.19 8.84
C GLY A 241 -16.99 2.55 9.25
N GLN A 242 -16.12 3.55 9.43
CA GLN A 242 -16.53 4.92 9.77
C GLN A 242 -17.43 5.54 8.68
N LEU A 243 -17.13 5.26 7.41
CA LEU A 243 -17.93 5.71 6.28
C LEU A 243 -19.31 5.02 6.28
N ALA A 244 -19.36 3.71 6.48
CA ALA A 244 -20.60 2.95 6.60
C ALA A 244 -21.47 3.47 7.75
N ASP A 245 -20.88 3.73 8.92
CA ASP A 245 -21.58 4.30 10.09
C ASP A 245 -22.15 5.69 9.81
N SER A 246 -21.39 6.52 9.07
CA SER A 246 -21.83 7.86 8.69
C SER A 246 -22.99 7.81 7.68
N PHE A 247 -22.94 6.91 6.69
CA PHE A 247 -24.06 6.65 5.79
C PHE A 247 -25.30 6.16 6.56
N ASN A 248 -25.13 5.19 7.46
CA ASN A 248 -26.22 4.66 8.27
C ASN A 248 -26.87 5.73 9.14
N ARG A 249 -26.08 6.67 9.71
CA ARG A 249 -26.61 7.82 10.46
C ARG A 249 -27.43 8.75 9.58
N MET A 250 -26.90 9.12 8.42
CA MET A 250 -27.60 9.98 7.45
C MET A 250 -28.92 9.34 6.99
N THR A 251 -28.95 8.04 6.71
CA THR A 251 -30.17 7.32 6.34
C THR A 251 -31.23 7.32 7.45
N ARG A 252 -30.81 7.15 8.72
CA ARG A 252 -31.72 7.24 9.87
C ARG A 252 -32.34 8.63 10.02
N GLU A 253 -31.53 9.67 9.87
CA GLU A 253 -32.00 11.07 9.91
C GLU A 253 -32.98 11.36 8.78
N LEU A 254 -32.66 10.93 7.55
CA LEU A 254 -33.54 11.08 6.39
C LEU A 254 -34.89 10.38 6.61
N ARG A 255 -34.88 9.16 7.12
CA ARG A 255 -36.11 8.41 7.45
C ARG A 255 -36.95 9.14 8.49
N SER A 256 -36.31 9.67 9.54
CA SER A 256 -36.99 10.43 10.60
C SER A 256 -37.65 11.69 10.04
N HIS A 257 -36.94 12.46 9.20
CA HIS A 257 -37.49 13.66 8.58
C HIS A 257 -38.64 13.34 7.62
N GLN A 258 -38.53 12.27 6.83
CA GLN A 258 -39.62 11.83 5.97
C GLN A 258 -40.88 11.47 6.78
N GLN A 259 -40.74 10.78 7.91
CA GLN A 259 -41.87 10.48 8.80
C GLN A 259 -42.50 11.73 9.40
N GLN A 260 -41.68 12.71 9.81
CA GLN A 260 -42.15 14.00 10.32
C GLN A 260 -42.91 14.78 9.24
N LEU A 261 -42.40 14.80 8.01
CA LEU A 261 -43.07 15.46 6.88
C LEU A 261 -44.43 14.82 6.57
N ILE A 262 -44.50 13.48 6.51
CA ILE A 262 -45.76 12.76 6.31
C ILE A 262 -46.77 13.10 7.41
N GLN A 263 -46.32 13.13 8.67
CA GLN A 263 -47.19 13.47 9.80
C GLN A 263 -47.68 14.93 9.73
N ALA A 264 -46.79 15.86 9.38
CA ALA A 264 -47.14 17.27 9.20
C ALA A 264 -48.15 17.47 8.06
N GLU A 265 -47.97 16.78 6.94
CA GLU A 265 -48.89 16.83 5.80
C GLU A 265 -50.27 16.27 6.17
N LYS A 266 -50.31 15.14 6.89
CA LYS A 266 -51.57 14.59 7.42
C LYS A 266 -52.30 15.59 8.32
N MET A 267 -51.61 16.22 9.26
CA MET A 267 -52.21 17.19 10.17
C MET A 267 -52.69 18.46 9.44
N ALA A 268 -51.91 18.95 8.47
CA ALA A 268 -52.33 20.08 7.63
C ALA A 268 -53.57 19.74 6.79
N SER A 269 -53.67 18.51 6.28
CA SER A 269 -54.86 18.03 5.56
C SER A 269 -56.08 17.96 6.47
N VAL A 270 -55.94 17.35 7.66
CA VAL A 270 -57.01 17.31 8.68
C VAL A 270 -57.47 18.73 9.04
N GLY A 271 -56.56 19.69 9.17
CA GLY A 271 -56.92 21.07 9.50
C GLY A 271 -57.67 21.83 8.42
N ARG A 272 -57.30 21.63 7.15
CA ARG A 272 -58.08 22.21 6.04
C ARG A 272 -59.50 21.66 6.00
N LEU A 273 -59.65 20.34 6.19
CA LEU A 273 -60.97 19.70 6.23
C LEU A 273 -61.78 20.16 7.43
N ALA A 274 -61.18 20.18 8.63
CA ALA A 274 -61.83 20.65 9.86
C ALA A 274 -62.30 22.10 9.74
N ALA A 275 -61.49 22.99 9.15
CA ALA A 275 -61.87 24.39 8.96
C ALA A 275 -63.06 24.57 7.99
N GLY A 276 -63.09 23.82 6.88
CA GLY A 276 -64.21 23.84 5.95
C GLY A 276 -65.50 23.32 6.59
N VAL A 277 -65.45 22.14 7.21
CA VAL A 277 -66.58 21.51 7.90
C VAL A 277 -67.09 22.40 9.03
N ALA A 278 -66.18 22.98 9.82
CA ALA A 278 -66.56 23.86 10.92
C ALA A 278 -67.26 25.13 10.45
N HIS A 279 -66.85 25.72 9.33
CA HIS A 279 -67.54 26.89 8.79
C HIS A 279 -68.96 26.53 8.34
N GLU A 280 -69.12 25.41 7.65
CA GLU A 280 -70.42 24.93 7.18
C GLU A 280 -71.37 24.49 8.28
N ILE A 281 -70.87 23.96 9.41
CA ILE A 281 -71.69 23.57 10.57
C ILE A 281 -72.00 24.77 11.48
N ASN A 282 -71.07 25.71 11.66
CA ASN A 282 -71.31 26.89 12.49
C ASN A 282 -72.44 27.77 11.95
N ASN A 283 -72.62 27.82 10.61
CA ASN A 283 -73.68 28.58 9.97
C ASN A 283 -75.09 28.14 10.40
N PRO A 284 -75.52 26.87 10.21
CA PRO A 284 -76.84 26.41 10.64
C PRO A 284 -77.01 26.44 12.16
N ILE A 285 -75.97 26.12 12.95
CA ILE A 285 -76.03 26.26 14.42
C ILE A 285 -76.30 27.71 14.82
N GLY A 286 -75.63 28.67 14.17
CA GLY A 286 -75.85 30.10 14.40
C GLY A 286 -77.29 30.53 14.12
N VAL A 287 -77.89 30.00 13.04
CA VAL A 287 -79.30 30.23 12.71
C VAL A 287 -80.23 29.62 13.76
N ILE A 288 -80.00 28.37 14.17
CA ILE A 288 -80.78 27.68 15.22
C ILE A 288 -80.73 28.49 16.52
N LEU A 289 -79.54 28.84 16.99
CA LEU A 289 -79.36 29.65 18.20
C LEU A 289 -80.03 31.02 18.08
N GLY A 290 -79.99 31.64 16.91
CA GLY A 290 -80.68 32.91 16.64
C GLY A 290 -82.19 32.81 16.84
N TYR A 291 -82.83 31.81 16.23
CA TYR A 291 -84.27 31.58 16.38
C TYR A 291 -84.65 31.21 17.82
N VAL A 292 -83.90 30.30 18.45
CA VAL A 292 -84.15 29.89 19.84
C VAL A 292 -84.08 31.10 20.79
N LYS A 293 -83.08 31.97 20.64
CA LYS A 293 -82.97 33.21 21.44
C LYS A 293 -84.15 34.16 21.26
N VAL A 294 -84.65 34.34 20.03
CA VAL A 294 -85.83 35.18 19.76
C VAL A 294 -87.09 34.58 20.39
N MET A 295 -87.27 33.26 20.29
CA MET A 295 -88.41 32.56 20.89
C MET A 295 -88.37 32.59 22.41
N LEU A 296 -87.17 32.49 23.02
CA LEU A 296 -86.96 32.60 24.46
C LEU A 296 -87.18 34.02 24.98
N ALA A 297 -86.86 35.06 24.22
CA ALA A 297 -87.03 36.47 24.63
C ALA A 297 -88.47 36.84 24.99
N GLY A 298 -89.46 36.11 24.44
CA GLY A 298 -90.88 36.29 24.75
C GLY A 298 -91.44 35.36 25.84
N LYS A 299 -90.64 34.46 26.41
CA LYS A 299 -91.10 33.40 27.32
C LYS A 299 -90.46 33.53 28.71
N LYS A 300 -91.22 33.14 29.74
CA LYS A 300 -90.76 33.10 31.13
C LYS A 300 -90.59 31.65 31.60
N PRO A 301 -89.75 31.41 32.63
CA PRO A 301 -89.70 30.13 33.31
C PRO A 301 -91.10 29.70 33.75
N GLY A 302 -91.55 28.53 33.30
CA GLY A 302 -92.90 28.00 33.53
C GLY A 302 -93.86 28.04 32.32
N ASP A 303 -93.48 28.69 31.21
CA ASP A 303 -94.17 28.50 29.92
C ASP A 303 -93.91 27.06 29.42
N PRO A 304 -94.93 26.34 28.90
CA PRO A 304 -94.78 24.95 28.48
C PRO A 304 -93.64 24.70 27.48
N GLN A 305 -93.26 25.71 26.68
CA GLN A 305 -92.22 25.59 25.66
C GLN A 305 -90.86 26.15 26.10
N TYR A 306 -90.76 26.74 27.30
CA TYR A 306 -89.53 27.38 27.77
C TYR A 306 -88.40 26.35 27.98
N GLU A 307 -88.70 25.24 28.66
CA GLU A 307 -87.72 24.18 28.94
C GLU A 307 -87.25 23.46 27.67
N ASP A 308 -88.16 23.23 26.71
CA ASP A 308 -87.82 22.64 25.41
C ASP A 308 -86.86 23.54 24.61
N LEU A 309 -87.14 24.85 24.55
CA LEU A 309 -86.28 25.82 23.86
C LEU A 309 -84.91 25.95 24.54
N LYS A 310 -84.85 25.91 25.86
CA LYS A 310 -83.60 25.95 26.62
C LYS A 310 -82.74 24.71 26.34
N THR A 311 -83.36 23.54 26.27
CA THR A 311 -82.68 22.29 25.90
C THR A 311 -82.09 22.38 24.48
N ILE A 312 -82.84 22.91 23.51
CA ILE A 312 -82.34 23.10 22.14
C ILE A 312 -81.19 24.12 22.11
N GLU A 313 -81.24 25.19 22.92
CA GLU A 313 -80.13 26.15 23.05
C GLU A 313 -78.86 25.47 23.57
N GLU A 314 -78.97 24.67 24.63
CA GLU A 314 -77.86 23.95 25.26
C GLU A 314 -77.21 22.96 24.28
N GLU A 315 -78.00 22.18 23.54
CA GLU A 315 -77.51 21.23 22.54
C GLU A 315 -76.84 21.94 21.35
N ALA A 316 -77.40 23.07 20.88
CA ALA A 316 -76.79 23.85 19.81
C ALA A 316 -75.47 24.50 20.26
N LEU A 317 -75.39 24.97 21.51
CA LEU A 317 -74.13 25.46 22.12
C LEU A 317 -73.11 24.34 22.31
N GLN A 318 -73.55 23.11 22.64
CA GLN A 318 -72.67 21.95 22.72
C GLN A 318 -72.12 21.57 21.35
N CYS A 319 -72.95 21.53 20.30
CA CYS A 319 -72.49 21.30 18.93
C CYS A 319 -71.45 22.35 18.51
N LYS A 320 -71.68 23.62 18.86
CA LYS A 320 -70.72 24.70 18.60
C LYS A 320 -69.37 24.47 19.28
N ARG A 321 -69.36 24.00 20.53
CA ARG A 321 -68.14 23.67 21.27
C ARG A 321 -67.38 22.52 20.63
N ILE A 322 -68.06 21.42 20.28
CA ILE A 322 -67.44 20.24 19.63
C ILE A 322 -66.76 20.63 18.31
N VAL A 323 -67.41 21.47 17.51
CA VAL A 323 -66.86 21.97 16.24
C VAL A 323 -65.63 22.85 16.47
N GLN A 324 -65.62 23.65 17.54
CA GLN A 324 -64.49 24.49 17.93
C GLN A 324 -63.29 23.65 18.40
N ASP A 325 -63.53 22.61 19.20
CA ASP A 325 -62.47 21.72 19.69
C ASP A 325 -61.78 20.95 18.54
N LEU A 326 -62.55 20.54 17.52
CA LEU A 326 -62.02 19.90 16.31
C LEU A 326 -61.13 20.86 15.50
N LEU A 327 -61.50 22.15 15.43
CA LEU A 327 -60.71 23.20 14.81
C LEU A 327 -59.40 23.44 15.55
N ASP A 328 -59.44 23.44 16.88
CA ASP A 328 -58.29 23.71 17.74
C ASP A 328 -57.24 22.59 17.70
N LEU A 329 -57.66 21.35 17.47
CA LEU A 329 -56.78 20.20 17.19
C LEU A 329 -55.89 20.39 15.94
N SER A 330 -56.34 21.21 14.99
CA SER A 330 -55.70 21.34 13.70
C SER A 330 -54.81 22.57 13.54
N ARG A 331 -54.91 23.51 14.47
CA ARG A 331 -54.04 24.69 14.48
C ARG A 331 -52.72 24.34 15.16
N PRO A 332 -51.58 24.84 14.64
CA PRO A 332 -50.31 24.71 15.35
C PRO A 332 -50.47 25.34 16.74
N MET A 333 -50.31 24.51 17.76
CA MET A 333 -50.48 24.91 19.15
C MET A 333 -49.35 25.87 19.53
N LYS A 334 -49.64 27.17 19.53
CA LYS A 334 -48.71 28.19 20.00
C LYS A 334 -48.76 28.17 21.53
N MET A 335 -47.77 27.55 22.15
CA MET A 335 -47.63 27.54 23.60
C MET A 335 -47.10 28.91 24.04
N ASP A 336 -47.84 29.61 24.88
CA ASP A 336 -47.38 30.83 25.52
C ASP A 336 -46.75 30.45 26.86
N THR A 337 -45.46 30.13 26.83
CA THR A 337 -44.76 29.59 27.99
C THR A 337 -44.26 30.70 28.90
N GLU A 338 -44.63 30.65 30.17
CA GLU A 338 -44.08 31.49 31.22
C GLU A 338 -43.46 30.63 32.34
N VAL A 339 -42.57 31.25 33.13
CA VAL A 339 -41.99 30.63 34.32
C VAL A 339 -42.86 31.00 35.51
N PHE A 340 -43.44 30.00 36.18
CA PHE A 340 -44.29 30.21 37.35
C PHE A 340 -44.12 29.08 38.37
N ASP A 341 -44.54 29.32 39.61
CA ASP A 341 -44.59 28.29 40.64
C ASP A 341 -45.85 27.43 40.45
N LEU A 342 -45.68 26.13 40.17
CA LEU A 342 -46.78 25.20 39.92
C LEU A 342 -47.80 25.18 41.06
N ARG A 343 -47.35 25.44 42.31
CA ARG A 343 -48.20 25.49 43.49
C ARG A 343 -49.30 26.55 43.39
N GLU A 344 -49.01 27.68 42.74
CA GLU A 344 -50.01 28.75 42.54
C GLU A 344 -51.14 28.30 41.62
N VAL A 345 -50.83 27.50 40.58
CA VAL A 345 -51.86 26.97 39.67
C VAL A 345 -52.72 25.93 40.37
N ILE A 346 -52.11 25.02 41.14
CA ILE A 346 -52.87 24.03 41.91
C ILE A 346 -53.78 24.73 42.94
N SER A 347 -53.27 25.74 43.64
CA SER A 347 -54.06 26.52 44.61
C SER A 347 -55.24 27.23 43.94
N ASP A 348 -55.05 27.91 42.79
CA ASP A 348 -56.14 28.57 42.05
C ASP A 348 -57.21 27.56 41.59
N VAL A 349 -56.82 26.34 41.18
CA VAL A 349 -57.78 25.30 40.79
C VAL A 349 -58.57 24.79 41.98
N VAL A 350 -57.90 24.48 43.09
CA VAL A 350 -58.55 23.97 44.31
C VAL A 350 -59.52 25.01 44.86
N ASP A 351 -59.11 26.26 44.99
CA ASP A 351 -59.95 27.36 45.48
C ASP A 351 -61.21 27.57 44.62
N ARG A 352 -61.13 27.26 43.32
CA ARG A 352 -62.27 27.34 42.39
C ARG A 352 -63.17 26.11 42.49
N ALA A 353 -62.58 24.92 42.59
CA ALA A 353 -63.30 23.67 42.73
C ALA A 353 -64.12 23.64 44.04
N GLU A 354 -63.56 24.10 45.15
CA GLU A 354 -64.26 24.22 46.43
C GLU A 354 -65.49 25.15 46.39
N LYS A 355 -65.50 26.12 45.47
CA LYS A 355 -66.57 27.11 45.33
C LYS A 355 -67.67 26.71 44.34
N GLN A 356 -67.52 25.60 43.60
CA GLN A 356 -68.53 25.11 42.65
C GLN A 356 -69.35 23.95 43.23
N GLU A 357 -70.69 24.07 43.27
CA GLU A 357 -71.59 22.94 43.53
C GLU A 357 -71.48 21.89 42.40
N PRO A 358 -71.38 20.58 42.69
CA PRO A 358 -71.74 19.90 43.95
C PRO A 358 -70.55 19.65 44.90
N PHE A 359 -69.37 20.21 44.64
CA PHE A 359 -68.16 19.96 45.46
C PHE A 359 -68.25 20.53 46.88
N GLY A 360 -69.25 21.36 47.20
CA GLY A 360 -69.53 21.81 48.57
C GLY A 360 -69.77 20.69 49.60
N LYS A 361 -69.88 19.41 49.15
CA LYS A 361 -69.98 18.22 50.02
C LYS A 361 -68.78 17.27 49.94
N VAL A 362 -67.73 17.59 49.19
CA VAL A 362 -66.54 16.73 48.98
C VAL A 362 -65.32 17.39 49.64
N SER A 363 -64.58 16.65 50.45
CA SER A 363 -63.31 17.12 51.03
C SER A 363 -62.17 16.89 50.05
N VAL A 364 -61.46 17.96 49.64
CA VAL A 364 -60.26 17.88 48.81
C VAL A 364 -59.03 17.97 49.71
N ASP A 365 -58.24 16.90 49.82
CA ASP A 365 -56.95 16.93 50.52
C ASP A 365 -55.84 17.29 49.52
N VAL A 366 -55.14 18.39 49.77
CA VAL A 366 -54.14 18.93 48.85
C VAL A 366 -52.78 18.96 49.53
N GLN A 367 -51.89 18.08 49.10
CA GLN A 367 -50.52 17.99 49.62
C GLN A 367 -49.54 18.63 48.65
N LEU A 368 -49.16 19.88 48.94
CA LEU A 368 -48.16 20.63 48.17
C LEU A 368 -46.78 20.55 48.84
N SER A 369 -45.73 20.54 48.02
CA SER A 369 -44.35 20.66 48.53
C SER A 369 -44.14 22.01 49.23
N SER A 370 -43.39 21.99 50.33
CA SER A 370 -42.96 23.21 51.02
C SER A 370 -41.99 24.06 50.19
N THR A 371 -41.30 23.45 49.21
CA THR A 371 -40.39 24.14 48.29
C THR A 371 -41.11 24.60 47.01
N PRO A 372 -40.80 25.81 46.49
CA PRO A 372 -41.29 26.27 45.18
C PRO A 372 -40.95 25.30 44.05
N ILE A 373 -41.93 24.98 43.21
CA ILE A 373 -41.75 24.13 42.03
C ILE A 373 -41.91 25.01 40.80
N GLN A 374 -40.80 25.62 40.37
CA GLN A 374 -40.76 26.46 39.19
C GLN A 374 -40.86 25.61 37.93
N VAL A 375 -41.84 25.89 37.08
CA VAL A 375 -42.05 25.21 35.80
C VAL A 375 -42.12 26.23 34.67
N THR A 376 -41.59 25.87 33.49
CA THR A 376 -41.72 26.67 32.27
C THR A 376 -42.78 26.03 31.39
N ALA A 377 -43.98 26.61 31.34
CA ALA A 377 -45.11 26.02 30.63
C ALA A 377 -46.20 27.06 30.35
N ASP A 378 -47.21 26.67 29.56
CA ASP A 378 -48.42 27.48 29.38
C ASP A 378 -49.33 27.34 30.61
N ARG A 379 -49.37 28.40 31.43
CA ARG A 379 -50.08 28.42 32.72
C ARG A 379 -51.58 28.18 32.56
N ALA A 380 -52.19 28.75 31.51
CA ALA A 380 -53.63 28.63 31.28
C ALA A 380 -54.02 27.20 30.88
N ARG A 381 -53.20 26.54 30.05
CA ARG A 381 -53.41 25.14 29.67
C ARG A 381 -53.15 24.17 30.81
N LEU A 382 -52.10 24.39 31.61
CA LEU A 382 -51.86 23.57 32.80
C LEU A 382 -53.03 23.67 33.78
N ARG A 383 -53.58 24.87 33.98
CA ARG A 383 -54.80 25.04 34.78
C ARG A 383 -55.97 24.22 34.23
N GLN A 384 -56.15 24.16 32.91
CA GLN A 384 -57.22 23.38 32.26
C GLN A 384 -57.03 21.85 32.38
N VAL A 385 -55.80 21.35 32.48
CA VAL A 385 -55.53 19.92 32.68
C VAL A 385 -55.78 19.50 34.14
N VAL A 386 -55.54 20.42 35.07
CA VAL A 386 -55.70 20.18 36.51
C VAL A 386 -57.15 20.34 36.96
N MET A 387 -57.89 21.29 36.36
CA MET A 387 -59.33 21.52 36.57
C MET A 387 -60.16 20.43 35.90
#